data_AF-A0A2S7IVJ5-F1
#
_entry.id   AF-A0A2S7IVJ5-F1
#
_cell.length_a   1.000
_cell.length_b   1.000
_cell.length_c   1.000
_cell.angle_alpha   90.00
_cell.angle_beta   90.00
_cell.angle_gamma   90.00
#
_symmetry.space_group_name_H-M   'P 1'
#
loop_
_entity.id
_entity.type
_entity.pdbx_description
1 polymer ?
#
loop_
_entity_poly.entity_id
_entity_poly.type
_entity_poly.pdbx_seq_one_letter_code
_entity_poly.pdbx_strand_id
1 'polypeptide(L)' 'MRAEAGLGEDVTPHVLRHTRATWLAQAGVDAHQAAASLGMTVEEFERTYSHVSPLFQKDAANAF' A
#
# COMPACT_ATOMS: atom_id res chain seq x y z
N MET A 1 19.36 -0.06 -15.18
CA MET A 1 19.67 0.59 -13.88
C MET A 1 18.75 1.79 -13.63
N ARG A 2 18.59 2.23 -12.37
CA ARG A 2 17.74 3.38 -11.99
C ARG A 2 17.93 4.62 -12.87
N ALA A 3 19.18 4.92 -13.26
CA ALA A 3 19.52 6.04 -14.13
C ALA A 3 18.93 5.94 -15.55
N GLU A 4 18.71 4.74 -16.08
CA GLU A 4 18.08 4.55 -17.41
C GLU A 4 16.61 4.99 -17.41
N ALA A 5 15.95 4.95 -16.25
CA ALA A 5 14.59 5.43 -16.04
C ALA A 5 14.54 6.91 -15.60
N GLY A 6 15.68 7.61 -15.53
CA GLY A 6 15.76 9.00 -15.07
C GLY A 6 15.45 9.20 -13.58
N LEU A 7 15.58 8.16 -12.75
CA LEU A 7 15.23 8.20 -11.33
C LEU A 7 16.44 8.59 -10.45
N GLY A 8 16.20 9.49 -9.48
CA GLY A 8 17.20 9.99 -8.53
C GLY A 8 17.61 8.98 -7.46
N GLU A 9 18.70 9.26 -6.72
CA GLU A 9 19.23 8.38 -5.66
C GLU A 9 18.29 8.14 -4.50
N ASP A 10 17.34 9.04 -4.30
CA ASP A 10 16.24 8.96 -3.35
C ASP A 10 15.25 7.83 -3.66
N VAL A 11 15.19 7.35 -4.91
CA VAL A 11 14.37 6.19 -5.28
C VAL A 11 15.11 4.90 -4.90
N THR A 12 14.79 4.42 -3.70
CA THR A 12 15.35 3.20 -3.11
C THR A 12 14.35 2.03 -3.18
N PRO A 13 14.79 0.76 -2.99
CA PRO A 13 13.87 -0.36 -2.87
C PRO A 13 12.79 -0.18 -1.79
N HIS A 14 13.10 0.57 -0.71
CA HIS A 14 12.12 0.88 0.32
C HIS A 14 10.99 1.76 -0.22
N VAL A 15 11.29 2.77 -1.03
CA VAL A 15 10.27 3.61 -1.71
C VAL A 15 9.37 2.76 -2.59
N LEU A 16 9.94 1.83 -3.37
CA LEU A 16 9.15 0.94 -4.23
C LEU A 16 8.27 -0.04 -3.43
N ARG A 17 8.72 -0.46 -2.24
CA ARG A 17 7.88 -1.25 -1.31
C ARG A 17 6.65 -0.45 -0.86
N HIS A 18 6.81 0.84 -0.54
CA HIS A 18 5.68 1.74 -0.24
C HIS A 18 4.76 1.88 -1.45
N THR A 19 5.31 2.10 -2.65
CA THR A 19 4.52 2.19 -3.89
C THR A 19 3.66 0.94 -4.11
N ARG A 20 4.25 -0.26 -3.95
CA ARG A 20 3.50 -1.52 -4.07
C ARG A 20 2.39 -1.63 -3.02
N ALA A 21 2.65 -1.22 -1.79
CA ALA A 21 1.67 -1.28 -0.71
C ALA A 21 0.46 -0.35 -0.98
N THR A 22 0.72 0.87 -1.46
CA THR A 22 -0.30 1.81 -1.93
C THR A 22 -1.14 1.19 -3.04
N TRP A 23 -0.52 0.55 -4.05
CA TRP A 23 -1.25 -0.07 -5.15
C TRP A 23 -2.11 -1.25 -4.72
N LEU A 24 -1.63 -2.09 -3.80
CA LEU A 24 -2.42 -3.19 -3.24
C LEU A 24 -3.66 -2.66 -2.50
N ALA A 25 -3.50 -1.61 -1.68
CA ALA A 25 -4.60 -0.98 -0.98
C ALA A 25 -5.61 -0.35 -1.96
N GLN A 26 -5.13 0.39 -2.97
CA GLN A 26 -5.99 0.98 -4.03
C GLN A 26 -6.75 -0.07 -4.84
N ALA A 27 -6.13 -1.23 -5.08
CA ALA A 27 -6.78 -2.34 -5.76
C ALA A 27 -7.80 -3.08 -4.87
N GLY A 28 -7.95 -2.70 -3.60
CA GLY A 28 -8.86 -3.34 -2.65
C GLY A 28 -8.42 -4.74 -2.24
N VAL A 29 -7.12 -5.06 -2.34
CA VAL A 29 -6.59 -6.33 -1.86
C VAL A 29 -6.76 -6.41 -0.35
N ASP A 30 -7.14 -7.59 0.14
CA ASP A 30 -7.26 -7.87 1.56
C ASP A 30 -5.97 -7.52 2.32
N ALA A 31 -6.12 -6.87 3.48
CA ALA A 31 -4.99 -6.35 4.25
C ALA A 31 -4.03 -7.45 4.72
N HIS A 32 -4.55 -8.63 5.08
CA HIS A 32 -3.73 -9.76 5.50
C HIS A 32 -2.91 -10.31 4.32
N GLN A 33 -3.52 -10.48 3.16
CA GLN A 33 -2.81 -10.89 1.94
C GLN A 33 -1.75 -9.86 1.53
N ALA A 34 -2.10 -8.57 1.55
CA ALA A 34 -1.19 -7.50 1.17
C ALA A 34 0.01 -7.43 2.12
N ALA A 35 -0.22 -7.41 3.43
CA ALA A 35 0.81 -7.36 4.45
C ALA A 35 1.73 -8.58 4.41
N ALA A 36 1.18 -9.80 4.29
CA ALA A 36 1.95 -11.03 4.17
C ALA A 36 2.85 -11.01 2.93
N SER A 37 2.35 -10.54 1.79
CA SER A 37 3.13 -10.45 0.55
C SER A 37 4.28 -9.44 0.62
N LEU A 38 4.19 -8.48 1.54
CA LEU A 38 5.24 -7.49 1.78
C LEU A 38 6.13 -7.89 2.97
N GLY A 39 5.77 -8.86 3.79
CA GLY A 39 6.49 -9.15 5.04
C GLY A 39 6.46 -7.97 6.00
N MET A 40 5.26 -7.45 6.27
CA MET A 40 4.97 -6.51 7.37
C MET A 40 3.77 -7.04 8.16
N THR A 41 3.49 -6.45 9.32
CA THR A 41 2.27 -6.80 10.04
C THR A 41 1.04 -6.19 9.37
N VAL A 42 -0.13 -6.78 9.61
CA VAL A 42 -1.40 -6.22 9.14
C VAL A 42 -1.62 -4.83 9.74
N GLU A 43 -1.30 -4.65 11.02
CA GLU A 43 -1.39 -3.36 11.71
C GLU A 43 -0.54 -2.28 11.02
N GLU A 44 0.70 -2.58 10.64
CA GLU A 44 1.56 -1.65 9.91
C GLU A 44 0.98 -1.28 8.54
N PHE A 45 0.43 -2.26 7.84
CA PHE A 45 -0.22 -2.04 6.55
C PHE A 45 -1.46 -1.16 6.70
N GLU A 46 -2.35 -1.47 7.64
CA GLU A 46 -3.60 -0.75 7.82
C GLU A 46 -3.37 0.69 8.26
N ARG A 47 -2.50 0.88 9.26
CA ARG A 47 -2.11 2.19 9.78
C ARG A 47 -1.54 3.09 8.68
N THR A 48 -0.82 2.52 7.70
CA THR A 48 -0.08 3.30 6.71
C THR A 48 -0.82 3.44 5.38
N TYR A 49 -1.57 2.43 4.92
CA TYR A 49 -2.10 2.39 3.54
C TYR A 49 -3.61 2.21 3.42
N SER A 50 -4.35 1.80 4.46
CA SER A 50 -5.79 1.52 4.29
C SER A 50 -6.59 2.72 3.78
N HIS A 51 -6.17 3.94 4.11
CA HIS A 51 -6.85 5.18 3.72
C HIS A 51 -6.91 5.43 2.20
N VAL A 52 -6.03 4.81 1.40
CA VAL A 52 -6.09 4.94 -0.08
C VAL A 52 -6.99 3.89 -0.73
N SER A 53 -7.51 2.92 0.03
CA SER A 53 -8.41 1.90 -0.49
C SER A 53 -9.77 2.49 -0.85
N PRO A 54 -10.38 2.11 -1.99
CA PRO A 54 -11.74 2.52 -2.33
C PRO A 54 -12.80 1.92 -1.39
N LEU A 55 -12.42 0.92 -0.58
CA LEU A 55 -13.27 0.30 0.42
C LEU A 55 -13.16 1.00 1.78
N PHE A 56 -12.17 1.88 1.96
CA PHE A 56 -11.92 2.54 3.23
C PHE A 56 -13.16 3.30 3.71
N GLN A 57 -13.65 2.94 4.90
CA GLN A 57 -14.84 3.51 5.52
C GLN A 57 -16.15 3.38 4.71
N LYS A 58 -16.17 2.66 3.57
CA LYS A 58 -17.37 2.52 2.74
C LYS A 58 -18.53 1.92 3.51
N ASP A 59 -18.30 0.81 4.21
CA ASP A 59 -19.37 0.15 4.97
C ASP A 59 -19.78 0.97 6.19
N ALA A 60 -18.81 1.59 6.86
CA ALA A 60 -19.06 2.49 7.99
C ALA A 60 -19.92 3.71 7.59
N ALA A 61 -19.68 4.27 6.39
CA ALA A 61 -20.44 5.40 5.86
C ALA A 61 -21.87 5.04 5.46
N ASN A 62 -22.14 3.77 5.14
CA ASN A 62 -23.45 3.30 4.65
C ASN A 62 -24.24 2.49 5.69
N ALA A 63 -23.80 2.48 6.96
CA ALA A 63 -24.39 1.62 7.99
C ALA A 63 -25.78 2.09 8.49
N PHE A 64 -26.15 3.35 8.23
CA PHE A 64 -27.39 4.00 8.65
C PHE A 64 -27.90 4.94 7.55
#